data_AF-A0A034VW28-F1
#
_entry.id   AF-A0A034VW28-F1
#
_cell.length_a   1.000
_cell.length_b   1.000
_cell.length_c   1.000
_cell.angle_alpha   90.00
_cell.angle_beta   90.00
_cell.angle_gamma   90.00
#
_symmetry.space_group_name_H-M   'P 1'
#
loop_
_entity.id
_entity.type
_entity.pdbx_description
1 polymer ?
#
loop_
_entity_poly.entity_id
_entity_poly.type
_entity_poly.pdbx_seq_one_letter_code
_entity_poly.pdbx_strand_id
1 'polypeptide(L)'
;MGRINGLLLGALVLLATAVSYSATAPAHDVFVKFDTAIESTVFEFYVNLFKYLYHALIKTSELLESVLKDDIIVRNNNINQTKVLFQGYIAETTERLKPPPTNMTKLDGFLCIAANIHTLNLFGDIVKRYNTTSLPTPSDEYRLIEAALKRHGLDKLINNLKIRKTEFINEFLRKMDIVVTDLSEEDKIKNHKLVEWYQNYRNSTEEQRANDIFTHFAQMFARF
;
A
#
# COMPACT_ATOMS: atom_id res chain seq x y z
N MET A 1 -20.31 11.09 20.18
CA MET A 1 -19.16 11.95 19.84
C MET A 1 -17.89 11.11 19.96
N GLY A 2 -17.35 10.64 18.84
CA GLY A 2 -16.06 9.95 18.77
C GLY A 2 -15.17 10.71 17.81
N ARG A 3 -14.10 11.32 18.31
CA ARG A 3 -13.12 12.08 17.52
C ARG A 3 -12.34 11.10 16.63
N ILE A 4 -12.39 11.33 15.33
CA ILE A 4 -11.49 10.72 14.36
C ILE A 4 -10.13 11.39 14.58
N ASN A 5 -9.23 10.71 15.29
CA ASN A 5 -7.84 11.12 15.40
C ASN A 5 -7.14 10.81 14.06
N GLY A 6 -7.24 11.76 13.13
CA GLY A 6 -6.17 11.98 12.18
C GLY A 6 -5.09 12.80 12.87
N LEU A 7 -3.84 12.32 12.81
CA LEU A 7 -2.58 13.07 12.78
C LEU A 7 -1.45 12.18 13.30
N LEU A 8 -0.58 11.75 12.38
CA LEU A 8 0.88 12.00 12.40
C LEU A 8 1.57 11.12 11.34
N LEU A 9 1.33 11.45 10.06
CA LEU A 9 2.28 11.20 8.98
C LEU A 9 3.02 12.51 8.73
N GLY A 10 3.86 12.87 9.70
CA GLY A 10 4.68 14.07 9.67
C GLY A 10 6.16 13.68 9.54
N ALA A 11 6.78 14.22 8.49
CA ALA A 11 8.21 14.21 8.16
C ALA A 11 8.80 12.93 7.52
N LEU A 12 8.82 12.89 6.19
CA LEU A 12 10.09 12.86 5.45
C LEU A 12 9.87 13.25 3.98
N VAL A 13 10.50 14.36 3.60
CA VAL A 13 10.44 14.99 2.27
C VAL A 13 11.83 14.87 1.63
N LEU A 14 11.83 14.73 0.29
CA LEU A 14 12.91 14.95 -0.69
C LEU A 14 14.04 13.91 -0.80
N LEU A 15 14.10 13.25 -1.96
CA LEU A 15 15.08 13.56 -3.00
C LEU A 15 14.63 13.01 -4.36
N ALA A 16 14.53 13.91 -5.33
CA ALA A 16 14.41 13.56 -6.74
C ALA A 16 15.82 13.35 -7.30
N THR A 17 16.06 12.21 -7.95
CA THR A 17 17.13 12.10 -8.96
C THR A 17 16.62 11.27 -10.13
N ALA A 18 16.81 11.83 -11.33
CA ALA A 18 16.50 11.20 -12.59
C ALA A 18 17.41 9.97 -12.78
N VAL A 19 16.81 8.79 -12.94
CA VAL A 19 17.53 7.62 -13.44
C VAL A 19 16.64 6.93 -14.47
N SER A 20 17.13 6.89 -15.71
CA SER A 20 16.44 6.34 -16.87
C SER A 20 16.57 4.81 -16.90
N TYR A 21 15.59 4.01 -16.45
CA TYR A 21 15.67 2.55 -16.64
C TYR A 21 14.33 1.84 -16.85
N SER A 22 14.44 0.69 -17.52
CA SER A 22 13.42 -0.09 -18.21
C SER A 22 12.47 -0.89 -17.31
N ALA A 23 11.30 -1.23 -17.87
CA ALA A 23 10.19 -1.95 -17.25
C ALA A 23 10.42 -3.47 -17.06
N THR A 24 11.42 -3.84 -16.25
CA THR A 24 11.60 -5.23 -15.79
C THR A 24 11.48 -5.33 -14.28
N ALA A 25 10.96 -6.45 -13.79
CA ALA A 25 10.91 -6.75 -12.36
C ALA A 25 12.29 -6.51 -11.71
N PRO A 26 12.34 -5.98 -10.46
CA PRO A 26 13.62 -5.65 -9.83
C PRO A 26 14.44 -6.94 -9.70
N ALA A 27 15.64 -6.92 -10.27
CA ALA A 27 16.61 -7.98 -10.03
C ALA A 27 17.05 -7.90 -8.56
N HIS A 28 17.14 -9.05 -7.88
CA HIS A 28 17.87 -9.12 -6.62
C HIS A 28 19.31 -8.72 -6.86
N ASP A 29 19.90 -7.92 -5.96
CA ASP A 29 21.34 -7.91 -5.84
C ASP A 29 21.73 -9.34 -5.43
N VAL A 30 22.48 -10.04 -6.28
CA VAL A 30 22.95 -11.43 -6.07
C VAL A 30 23.78 -11.56 -4.77
N PHE A 31 24.10 -10.43 -4.13
CA PHE A 31 24.92 -10.30 -2.94
C PHE A 31 24.14 -10.17 -1.61
N VAL A 32 22.81 -10.07 -1.60
CA VAL A 32 22.05 -10.12 -0.34
C VAL A 32 21.95 -11.56 0.13
N LYS A 33 22.88 -11.97 1.00
CA LYS A 33 22.74 -13.21 1.77
C LYS A 33 21.91 -12.93 3.01
N PHE A 34 20.78 -13.63 3.12
CA PHE A 34 20.11 -13.78 4.40
C PHE A 34 20.78 -14.91 5.15
N ASP A 35 21.11 -14.68 6.42
CA ASP A 35 21.77 -15.68 7.24
C ASP A 35 20.79 -16.78 7.67
N THR A 36 19.49 -16.47 7.71
CA THR A 36 18.46 -17.37 8.23
C THR A 36 17.19 -17.41 7.37
N ALA A 37 16.46 -18.53 7.46
CA ALA A 37 15.21 -18.73 6.71
C ALA A 37 14.12 -17.71 7.09
N ILE A 38 14.11 -17.24 8.34
CA ILE A 38 13.16 -16.22 8.82
C ILE A 38 13.41 -14.86 8.16
N GLU A 39 14.67 -14.44 8.03
CA GLU A 39 15.03 -13.20 7.34
C GLU A 39 14.65 -13.26 5.86
N SER A 40 14.92 -14.39 5.20
CA SER A 40 14.53 -14.60 3.79
C SER A 40 13.01 -14.54 3.61
N THR A 41 12.24 -15.08 4.55
CA THR A 41 10.76 -15.10 4.46
C THR A 41 10.16 -13.72 4.69
N VAL A 42 10.72 -12.95 5.64
CA VAL A 42 10.31 -11.55 5.86
C VAL A 42 10.67 -10.68 4.65
N PHE A 43 11.82 -10.92 4.01
CA PHE A 43 12.16 -10.22 2.78
C PHE A 43 11.26 -10.61 1.61
N GLU A 44 10.90 -11.89 1.47
CA GLU A 44 9.94 -12.32 0.46
C GLU A 44 8.57 -11.64 0.65
N PHE A 45 8.11 -11.54 1.90
CA PHE A 45 6.91 -10.78 2.25
C PHE A 45 6.97 -9.33 1.76
N TYR A 46 8.11 -8.68 1.94
CA TYR A 46 8.34 -7.31 1.50
C TYR A 46 8.29 -7.16 -0.03
N VAL A 47 8.92 -8.08 -0.78
CA VAL A 47 8.82 -8.09 -2.24
C VAL A 47 7.38 -8.33 -2.71
N ASN A 48 6.66 -9.22 -2.03
CA ASN A 48 5.26 -9.49 -2.37
C ASN A 48 4.31 -8.35 -1.96
N LEU A 49 4.63 -7.60 -0.89
CA LEU A 49 3.92 -6.37 -0.52
C LEU A 49 4.02 -5.35 -1.65
N PHE A 50 5.22 -5.17 -2.22
CA PHE A 50 5.40 -4.28 -3.36
C PHE A 50 4.49 -4.67 -4.54
N LYS A 51 4.44 -5.96 -4.91
CA LYS A 51 3.55 -6.44 -5.99
C LYS A 51 2.08 -6.16 -5.70
N TYR A 52 1.63 -6.41 -4.46
CA TYR A 52 0.26 -6.11 -4.04
C TYR A 52 -0.06 -4.61 -4.19
N LEU A 53 0.83 -3.74 -3.70
CA LEU A 53 0.64 -2.29 -3.75
C LEU A 53 0.61 -1.79 -5.20
N TYR A 54 1.51 -2.30 -6.05
CA TYR A 54 1.58 -1.93 -7.45
C TYR A 54 0.30 -2.30 -8.21
N HIS A 55 -0.19 -3.53 -8.00
CA HIS A 55 -1.47 -3.97 -8.55
C HIS A 55 -2.63 -3.09 -8.06
N ALA A 56 -2.66 -2.77 -6.77
CA ALA A 56 -3.70 -1.92 -6.20
C ALA A 56 -3.70 -0.52 -6.84
N LEU A 57 -2.52 0.09 -6.96
CA LEU A 57 -2.33 1.41 -7.60
C LEU A 57 -2.82 1.43 -9.04
N ILE A 58 -2.48 0.42 -9.85
CA ILE A 58 -2.99 0.30 -11.22
C ILE A 58 -4.52 0.32 -11.22
N LYS A 59 -5.13 -0.52 -10.37
CA LYS A 59 -6.59 -0.71 -10.39
C LYS A 59 -7.37 0.49 -9.86
N THR A 60 -6.83 1.21 -8.87
CA THR A 60 -7.42 2.45 -8.38
C THR A 60 -7.28 3.60 -9.38
N SER A 61 -6.14 3.69 -10.09
CA SER A 61 -5.95 4.65 -11.19
C SER A 61 -6.90 4.38 -12.35
N GLU A 62 -6.99 3.13 -12.82
CA GLU A 62 -7.92 2.71 -13.89
C GLU A 62 -9.38 3.09 -13.57
N LEU A 63 -9.80 2.96 -12.30
CA LEU A 63 -11.14 3.39 -11.87
C LEU A 63 -11.32 4.89 -12.04
N LEU A 64 -10.40 5.71 -11.50
CA LEU A 64 -10.53 7.17 -11.59
C LEU A 64 -10.42 7.68 -13.03
N GLU A 65 -9.60 7.04 -13.87
CA GLU A 65 -9.55 7.33 -15.30
C GLU A 65 -10.89 7.05 -15.99
N SER A 66 -11.52 5.92 -15.67
CA SER A 66 -12.85 5.56 -16.18
C SER A 66 -13.90 6.59 -15.75
N VAL A 67 -13.85 7.04 -14.50
CA VAL A 67 -14.75 8.08 -13.98
C VAL A 67 -14.53 9.42 -14.68
N LEU A 68 -13.28 9.83 -14.93
CA LEU A 68 -12.97 11.07 -15.64
C LEU A 68 -13.42 11.05 -17.12
N LYS A 69 -13.59 9.85 -17.71
CA LYS A 69 -14.12 9.65 -19.06
C LYS A 69 -15.64 9.52 -19.11
N ASP A 70 -16.32 9.48 -17.95
CA ASP A 70 -17.78 9.42 -17.87
C ASP A 70 -18.42 10.69 -18.46
N ASP A 71 -19.34 10.54 -19.41
CA ASP A 71 -19.99 11.66 -20.11
C ASP A 71 -20.62 12.70 -19.16
N ILE A 72 -21.23 12.24 -18.06
CA ILE A 72 -21.88 13.11 -17.08
C ILE A 72 -20.81 13.91 -16.32
N ILE A 73 -19.70 13.27 -15.97
CA ILE A 73 -18.57 13.91 -15.31
C ILE A 73 -17.90 14.91 -16.26
N VAL A 74 -17.60 14.51 -17.49
CA VAL A 74 -16.94 15.36 -18.50
C VAL A 74 -17.71 16.65 -18.72
N ARG A 75 -19.03 16.57 -18.94
CA ARG A 75 -19.88 17.74 -19.25
C ARG A 75 -20.15 18.65 -18.05
N ASN A 76 -19.92 18.18 -16.83
CA ASN A 76 -20.19 18.96 -15.62
C ASN A 76 -19.01 19.88 -15.25
N ASN A 77 -19.19 21.19 -15.41
CA ASN A 77 -18.17 22.20 -15.10
C ASN A 77 -18.10 22.57 -13.60
N ASN A 78 -19.10 22.20 -12.81
CA ASN A 78 -19.17 22.55 -11.38
C ASN A 78 -18.27 21.68 -10.50
N ILE A 79 -17.72 20.59 -11.05
CA ILE A 79 -16.89 19.61 -10.33
C ILE A 79 -15.41 19.66 -10.73
N ASN A 80 -14.95 20.79 -11.28
CA ASN A 80 -13.57 20.92 -11.80
C ASN A 80 -12.50 20.65 -10.72
N GLN A 81 -12.72 21.03 -9.47
CA GLN A 81 -11.80 20.72 -8.38
C GLN A 81 -11.70 19.22 -8.13
N THR A 82 -12.82 18.49 -8.19
CA THR A 82 -12.84 17.04 -8.07
C THR A 82 -12.13 16.37 -9.25
N LYS A 83 -12.30 16.90 -10.47
CA LYS A 83 -11.55 16.41 -11.65
C LYS A 83 -10.04 16.57 -11.47
N VAL A 84 -9.60 17.74 -10.99
CA VAL A 84 -8.17 18.00 -10.70
C VAL A 84 -7.65 17.07 -9.61
N LEU A 85 -8.44 16.80 -8.57
CA LEU A 85 -8.08 15.84 -7.52
C LEU A 85 -7.85 14.43 -8.10
N PHE A 86 -8.74 13.95 -8.97
CA PHE A 86 -8.60 12.62 -9.60
C PHE A 86 -7.41 12.59 -10.55
N GLN A 87 -7.20 13.64 -11.34
CA GLN A 87 -6.02 13.76 -12.22
C GLN A 87 -4.72 13.79 -11.42
N GLY A 88 -4.69 14.48 -10.28
CA GLY A 88 -3.54 14.50 -9.38
C GLY A 88 -3.21 13.11 -8.83
N TYR A 89 -4.22 12.35 -8.41
CA TYR A 89 -4.06 10.96 -7.98
C TYR A 89 -3.48 10.06 -9.09
N ILE A 90 -4.02 10.18 -10.31
CA ILE A 90 -3.57 9.40 -11.48
C ILE A 90 -2.12 9.74 -11.83
N ALA A 91 -1.76 11.02 -11.79
CA ALA A 91 -0.40 11.48 -12.04
C ALA A 91 0.57 10.93 -10.97
N GLU A 92 0.21 11.01 -9.69
CA GLU A 92 1.03 10.45 -8.62
C GLU A 92 1.17 8.93 -8.76
N THR A 93 0.09 8.23 -9.09
CA THR A 93 0.12 6.80 -9.35
C THR A 93 1.05 6.47 -10.52
N THR A 94 0.99 7.22 -11.62
CA THR A 94 1.89 7.03 -12.77
C THR A 94 3.35 7.19 -12.37
N GLU A 95 3.66 8.15 -11.50
CA GLU A 95 5.01 8.34 -10.94
C GLU A 95 5.43 7.16 -10.05
N ARG A 96 4.50 6.58 -9.28
CA ARG A 96 4.73 5.37 -8.45
C ARG A 96 4.87 4.09 -9.26
N LEU A 97 4.24 4.03 -10.44
CA LEU A 97 4.32 2.92 -11.39
C LEU A 97 5.56 3.00 -12.29
N LYS A 98 6.54 3.83 -11.93
CA LYS A 98 7.90 3.70 -12.46
C LYS A 98 8.56 2.44 -11.87
N PRO A 99 9.53 1.83 -12.57
CA PRO A 99 10.18 0.62 -12.09
C PRO A 99 10.72 0.81 -10.66
N PRO A 100 10.59 -0.21 -9.79
CA PRO A 100 11.16 -0.15 -8.46
C PRO A 100 12.68 0.07 -8.52
N PRO A 101 13.29 0.60 -7.44
CA PRO A 101 14.73 0.72 -7.35
C PRO A 101 15.41 -0.64 -7.54
N THR A 102 16.59 -0.62 -8.14
CA THR A 102 17.36 -1.82 -8.49
C THR A 102 17.68 -2.68 -7.28
N ASN A 103 17.76 -2.07 -6.09
CA ASN A 103 17.94 -2.79 -4.84
C ASN A 103 16.85 -2.42 -3.82
N MET A 104 15.92 -3.34 -3.64
CA MET A 104 14.78 -3.21 -2.73
C MET A 104 15.17 -3.33 -1.24
N THR A 105 16.38 -3.81 -0.91
CA THR A 105 16.90 -3.88 0.47
C THR A 105 17.56 -2.60 0.98
N LYS A 106 17.59 -1.54 0.17
CA LYS A 106 18.10 -0.23 0.56
C LYS A 106 16.97 0.74 0.93
N LEU A 107 17.35 1.87 1.52
CA LEU A 107 16.44 2.97 1.88
C LEU A 107 15.49 3.34 0.73
N ASP A 108 15.98 3.36 -0.51
CA ASP A 108 15.16 3.67 -1.69
C ASP A 108 13.99 2.70 -1.88
N GLY A 109 14.21 1.40 -1.64
CA GLY A 109 13.15 0.40 -1.68
C GLY A 109 12.10 0.68 -0.61
N PHE A 110 12.53 0.95 0.62
CA PHE A 110 11.63 1.26 1.72
C PHE A 110 10.79 2.50 1.43
N LEU A 111 11.44 3.58 0.97
CA LEU A 111 10.77 4.82 0.58
C LEU A 111 9.78 4.58 -0.56
N CYS A 112 10.10 3.68 -1.50
CA CYS A 112 9.17 3.29 -2.57
C CYS A 112 7.90 2.61 -2.02
N ILE A 113 8.04 1.66 -1.09
CA ILE A 113 6.88 1.02 -0.43
C ILE A 113 6.05 2.04 0.34
N ALA A 114 6.71 2.89 1.14
CA ALA A 114 6.03 3.93 1.93
C ALA A 114 5.24 4.89 1.03
N ALA A 115 5.85 5.33 -0.07
CA ALA A 115 5.21 6.20 -1.05
C ALA A 115 4.01 5.53 -1.74
N ASN A 116 4.10 4.24 -2.05
CA ASN A 116 2.99 3.49 -2.66
C ASN A 116 1.81 3.33 -1.70
N ILE A 117 2.08 3.08 -0.41
CA ILE A 117 1.01 3.00 0.60
C ILE A 117 0.40 4.38 0.82
N HIS A 118 1.21 5.43 0.92
CA HIS A 118 0.69 6.79 1.01
C HIS A 118 -0.25 7.12 -0.14
N THR A 119 0.16 6.80 -1.37
CA THR A 119 -0.66 7.02 -2.57
C THR A 119 -1.97 6.22 -2.47
N LEU A 120 -1.95 4.96 -2.07
CA LEU A 120 -3.20 4.20 -1.84
C LEU A 120 -4.10 4.79 -0.74
N ASN A 121 -3.52 5.37 0.31
CA ASN A 121 -4.29 6.05 1.35
C ASN A 121 -5.03 7.28 0.78
N LEU A 122 -4.42 8.03 -0.15
CA LEU A 122 -5.10 9.12 -0.85
C LEU A 122 -6.34 8.64 -1.61
N PHE A 123 -6.28 7.44 -2.22
CA PHE A 123 -7.48 6.83 -2.82
C PHE A 123 -8.55 6.51 -1.78
N GLY A 124 -8.14 5.94 -0.64
CA GLY A 124 -9.05 5.70 0.50
C GLY A 124 -9.73 6.99 0.96
N ASP A 125 -8.99 8.09 1.04
CA ASP A 125 -9.51 9.40 1.40
C ASP A 125 -10.49 9.96 0.36
N ILE A 126 -10.22 9.77 -0.94
CA ILE A 126 -11.15 10.09 -2.01
C ILE A 126 -12.47 9.32 -1.83
N VAL A 127 -12.40 8.00 -1.67
CA VAL A 127 -13.58 7.15 -1.51
C VAL A 127 -14.37 7.55 -0.26
N LYS A 128 -13.68 7.80 0.85
CA LYS A 128 -14.30 8.23 2.11
C LYS A 128 -14.97 9.60 1.96
N ARG A 129 -14.31 10.55 1.29
CA ARG A 129 -14.83 11.91 1.08
C ARG A 129 -16.17 11.89 0.36
N TYR A 130 -16.32 11.06 -0.67
CA TYR A 130 -17.55 11.00 -1.47
C TYR A 130 -18.55 9.92 -1.01
N ASN A 131 -18.30 9.21 0.09
CA ASN A 131 -19.27 8.25 0.63
C ASN A 131 -20.47 8.96 1.25
N THR A 132 -21.58 9.05 0.51
CA THR A 132 -22.77 9.78 0.97
C THR A 132 -23.53 9.07 2.08
N THR A 133 -23.34 7.75 2.25
CA THR A 133 -23.95 6.97 3.34
C THR A 133 -23.52 7.47 4.72
N SER A 134 -22.35 8.11 4.79
CA SER A 134 -21.79 8.67 6.02
C SER A 134 -22.20 10.12 6.31
N LEU A 135 -22.98 10.75 5.41
CA LEU A 135 -23.32 12.17 5.48
C LEU A 135 -24.83 12.37 5.72
N PRO A 136 -25.25 13.22 6.67
CA PRO A 136 -26.68 13.49 6.92
C PRO A 136 -27.40 14.14 5.73
N THR A 137 -26.72 15.07 5.04
CA THR A 137 -27.24 15.81 3.88
C THR A 137 -26.12 15.98 2.85
N PRO A 138 -25.85 14.96 2.01
CA PRO A 138 -24.82 15.03 0.98
C PRO A 138 -25.23 16.01 -0.13
N SER A 139 -24.27 16.79 -0.63
CA SER A 139 -24.49 17.70 -1.77
C SER A 139 -24.68 16.92 -3.07
N ASP A 140 -25.22 17.59 -4.09
CA ASP A 140 -25.43 16.97 -5.41
C ASP A 140 -24.12 16.59 -6.09
N GLU A 141 -23.04 17.36 -5.88
CA GLU A 141 -21.69 16.95 -6.30
C GLU A 141 -21.31 15.61 -5.67
N TYR A 142 -21.48 15.46 -4.35
CA TYR A 142 -21.05 14.25 -3.66
C TYR A 142 -21.83 13.03 -4.14
N ARG A 143 -23.14 13.17 -4.32
CA ARG A 143 -23.99 12.11 -4.89
C ARG A 143 -23.58 11.76 -6.32
N LEU A 144 -23.31 12.77 -7.14
CA LEU A 144 -22.89 12.58 -8.53
C LEU A 144 -21.57 11.80 -8.60
N ILE A 145 -20.58 12.20 -7.81
CA ILE A 145 -19.26 11.57 -7.79
C ILE A 145 -19.34 10.15 -7.23
N GLU A 146 -20.06 9.92 -6.14
CA GLU A 146 -20.26 8.57 -5.60
C GLU A 146 -20.95 7.65 -6.61
N ALA A 147 -22.00 8.13 -7.27
CA ALA A 147 -22.72 7.38 -8.28
C ALA A 147 -21.82 7.04 -9.47
N ALA A 148 -20.96 7.96 -9.91
CA ALA A 148 -19.98 7.70 -10.96
C ALA A 148 -18.96 6.65 -10.52
N LEU A 149 -18.35 6.80 -9.34
CA LEU A 149 -17.41 5.82 -8.79
C LEU A 149 -18.03 4.41 -8.72
N LYS A 150 -19.25 4.30 -8.20
CA LYS A 150 -19.98 3.01 -8.10
C LYS A 150 -20.31 2.43 -9.48
N ARG A 151 -20.81 3.24 -10.41
CA ARG A 151 -21.12 2.81 -11.79
C ARG A 151 -19.89 2.30 -12.52
N HIS A 152 -18.71 2.86 -12.25
CA HIS A 152 -17.43 2.41 -12.81
C HIS A 152 -16.76 1.28 -12.01
N GLY A 153 -17.43 0.72 -11.01
CA GLY A 153 -17.03 -0.53 -10.36
C GLY A 153 -16.28 -0.38 -9.04
N LEU A 154 -16.42 0.75 -8.33
CA LEU A 154 -15.80 0.97 -7.02
C LEU A 154 -16.06 -0.18 -6.03
N ASP A 155 -17.31 -0.64 -5.88
CA ASP A 155 -17.66 -1.67 -4.90
C ASP A 155 -16.95 -3.01 -5.21
N LYS A 156 -16.90 -3.37 -6.50
CA LYS A 156 -16.18 -4.57 -6.97
C LYS A 156 -14.67 -4.43 -6.74
N LEU A 157 -14.10 -3.25 -6.99
CA LEU A 157 -12.70 -2.97 -6.73
C LEU A 157 -12.36 -3.12 -5.24
N ILE A 158 -13.13 -2.48 -4.35
CA ILE A 158 -12.93 -2.57 -2.90
C ILE A 158 -12.98 -4.02 -2.44
N ASN A 159 -13.96 -4.80 -2.90
CA ASN A 159 -14.08 -6.20 -2.54
C ASN A 159 -12.87 -7.03 -3.02
N ASN A 160 -12.43 -6.83 -4.26
CA ASN A 160 -11.25 -7.50 -4.81
C ASN A 160 -9.96 -7.15 -4.06
N LEU A 161 -9.78 -5.87 -3.69
CA LEU A 161 -8.62 -5.44 -2.91
C LEU A 161 -8.64 -6.05 -1.50
N LYS A 162 -9.81 -6.13 -0.86
CA LYS A 162 -9.96 -6.81 0.44
C LYS A 162 -9.60 -8.29 0.36
N ILE A 163 -10.13 -9.01 -0.62
CA ILE A 163 -9.82 -10.44 -0.83
C ILE A 163 -8.31 -10.64 -1.02
N ARG A 164 -7.70 -9.90 -1.95
CA ARG A 164 -6.26 -10.00 -2.23
C ARG A 164 -5.39 -9.63 -1.03
N LYS A 165 -5.81 -8.65 -0.23
CA LYS A 165 -5.11 -8.30 1.02
C LYS A 165 -5.15 -9.48 2.00
N THR A 166 -6.32 -10.07 2.19
CA THR A 166 -6.49 -11.23 3.07
C THR A 166 -5.67 -12.41 2.60
N GLU A 167 -5.67 -12.72 1.31
CA GLU A 167 -4.84 -13.78 0.71
C GLU A 167 -3.34 -13.53 0.96
N PHE A 168 -2.87 -12.31 0.69
CA PHE A 168 -1.49 -11.89 0.91
C PHE A 168 -1.05 -12.05 2.38
N ILE A 169 -1.86 -11.57 3.33
CA ILE A 169 -1.56 -11.70 4.76
C ILE A 169 -1.59 -13.16 5.21
N ASN A 170 -2.58 -13.94 4.77
CA ASN A 170 -2.67 -15.34 5.16
C ASN A 170 -1.50 -16.17 4.60
N GLU A 171 -1.05 -15.89 3.39
CA GLU A 171 0.13 -16.54 2.82
C GLU A 171 1.38 -16.24 3.64
N PHE A 172 1.57 -14.98 4.04
CA PHE A 172 2.67 -14.57 4.90
C PHE A 172 2.65 -15.26 6.26
N LEU A 173 1.52 -15.20 6.96
CA LEU A 173 1.35 -15.85 8.27
C LEU A 173 1.62 -17.35 8.17
N ARG A 174 1.10 -18.02 7.13
CA ARG A 174 1.35 -19.45 6.91
C ARG A 174 2.84 -19.76 6.71
N LYS A 175 3.55 -18.98 5.88
CA LYS A 175 4.99 -19.16 5.64
C LYS A 175 5.80 -18.93 6.91
N MET A 176 5.48 -17.87 7.66
CA MET A 176 6.15 -17.56 8.92
C MET A 176 5.85 -18.58 10.02
N ASP A 177 4.63 -19.10 10.13
CA ASP A 177 4.27 -20.16 11.08
C ASP A 177 5.14 -21.41 10.85
N ILE A 178 5.33 -21.82 9.58
CA ILE A 178 6.23 -22.93 9.21
C ILE A 178 7.65 -22.62 9.64
N VAL A 179 8.19 -21.47 9.20
CA VAL A 179 9.59 -21.12 9.43
C VAL A 179 9.90 -21.00 10.92
N VAL A 180 9.05 -20.34 11.71
CA VAL A 180 9.25 -20.16 13.15
C VAL A 180 9.16 -21.48 13.91
N THR A 181 8.32 -22.41 13.46
CA THR A 181 8.22 -23.76 14.04
C THR A 181 9.49 -24.57 13.78
N ASP A 182 10.06 -24.44 12.59
CA ASP A 182 11.23 -25.19 12.14
C ASP A 182 12.58 -24.57 12.55
N LEU A 183 12.58 -23.38 13.18
CA LEU A 183 13.81 -22.75 13.66
C LEU A 183 14.49 -23.59 14.74
N SER A 184 15.81 -23.74 14.63
CA SER A 184 16.65 -24.25 15.72
C SER A 184 16.61 -23.31 16.93
N GLU A 185 16.92 -23.82 18.13
CA GLU A 185 16.99 -22.95 19.32
C GLU A 185 18.07 -21.87 19.18
N GLU A 186 19.18 -22.16 18.50
CA GLU A 186 20.23 -21.19 18.19
C GLU A 186 19.70 -20.07 17.26
N ASP A 187 18.95 -20.43 16.21
CA ASP A 187 18.35 -19.46 15.30
C ASP A 187 17.23 -18.65 15.95
N LYS A 188 16.46 -19.24 16.88
CA LYS A 188 15.46 -18.52 17.68
C LYS A 188 16.13 -17.46 18.56
N ILE A 189 17.26 -17.78 19.18
CA ILE A 189 18.03 -16.82 19.99
C ILE A 189 18.61 -15.72 19.09
N LYS A 190 19.23 -16.09 17.97
CA LYS A 190 19.78 -15.13 16.99
C LYS A 190 18.69 -14.18 16.46
N ASN A 191 17.50 -14.69 16.18
CA ASN A 191 16.38 -13.96 15.57
C ASN A 191 15.27 -13.61 16.55
N HIS A 192 15.53 -13.58 17.86
CA HIS A 192 14.48 -13.42 18.88
C HIS A 192 13.57 -12.20 18.62
N LYS A 193 14.12 -11.08 18.14
CA LYS A 193 13.33 -9.88 17.80
C LYS A 193 12.36 -10.09 16.62
N LEU A 194 12.77 -10.87 15.61
CA LEU A 194 11.91 -11.19 14.47
C LEU A 194 10.81 -12.18 14.89
N VAL A 195 11.16 -13.16 15.72
CA VAL A 195 10.20 -14.13 16.28
C VAL A 195 9.17 -13.44 17.17
N GLU A 196 9.63 -12.58 18.08
CA GLU A 196 8.76 -11.78 18.97
C GLU A 196 7.85 -10.85 18.17
N TRP A 197 8.40 -10.12 17.20
CA TRP A 197 7.61 -9.29 16.30
C TRP A 197 6.55 -10.11 15.57
N TYR A 198 6.92 -11.26 15.00
CA TYR A 198 5.98 -12.12 14.28
C TYR A 198 4.85 -12.60 15.19
N GLN A 199 5.16 -13.03 16.40
CA GLN A 199 4.15 -13.48 17.37
C GLN A 199 3.18 -12.34 17.74
N ASN A 200 3.70 -11.12 17.93
CA ASN A 200 2.87 -9.94 18.16
C ASN A 200 2.00 -9.65 16.93
N TYR A 201 2.59 -9.60 15.74
CA TYR A 201 1.92 -9.37 14.47
C TYR A 201 0.78 -10.37 14.20
N ARG A 202 1.03 -11.66 14.48
CA ARG A 202 0.06 -12.74 14.35
C ARG A 202 -1.15 -12.55 15.26
N ASN A 203 -0.94 -12.03 16.47
CA ASN A 203 -2.01 -11.82 17.46
C ASN A 203 -2.68 -10.43 17.36
N SER A 204 -2.09 -9.50 16.60
CA SER A 204 -2.64 -8.16 16.35
C SER A 204 -3.94 -8.18 15.54
N THR A 205 -4.79 -7.17 15.75
CA THR A 205 -5.94 -6.87 14.90
C THR A 205 -5.49 -6.39 13.51
N GLU A 206 -6.41 -6.35 12.55
CA GLU A 206 -6.11 -5.86 11.18
C GLU A 206 -5.55 -4.42 11.16
N GLU A 207 -6.10 -3.54 11.98
CA GLU A 207 -5.64 -2.15 12.11
C GLU A 207 -4.24 -2.08 12.75
N GLN A 208 -3.99 -2.89 13.77
CA GLN A 208 -2.67 -2.97 14.43
C GLN A 208 -1.61 -3.51 13.47
N ARG A 209 -1.92 -4.58 12.72
CA ARG A 209 -1.04 -5.15 11.70
C ARG A 209 -0.61 -4.13 10.64
N ALA A 210 -1.52 -3.25 10.22
CA ALA A 210 -1.21 -2.22 9.23
C ALA A 210 -0.12 -1.25 9.75
N ASN A 211 -0.15 -0.89 11.03
CA ASN A 211 0.82 0.01 11.66
C ASN A 211 2.13 -0.73 12.03
N ASP A 212 2.03 -1.99 12.44
CA ASP A 212 3.17 -2.82 12.87
C ASP A 212 4.13 -3.15 11.71
N ILE A 213 3.60 -3.36 10.51
CA ILE A 213 4.39 -3.61 9.28
C ILE A 213 5.39 -2.46 9.06
N PHE A 214 4.95 -1.21 9.17
CA PHE A 214 5.81 -0.04 8.95
C PHE A 214 6.89 0.13 10.00
N THR A 215 6.50 0.00 11.27
CA THR A 215 7.41 0.15 12.40
C THR A 215 8.52 -0.90 12.31
N HIS A 216 8.16 -2.14 11.98
CA HIS A 216 9.14 -3.20 11.86
C HIS A 216 10.04 -3.06 10.64
N PHE A 217 9.49 -2.62 9.49
CA PHE A 217 10.33 -2.34 8.33
C PHE A 217 11.35 -1.25 8.62
N ALA A 218 10.96 -0.14 9.25
CA ALA A 218 11.90 0.91 9.65
C ALA A 218 13.03 0.37 10.56
N GLN A 219 12.70 -0.54 11.48
CA GLN A 219 13.67 -1.19 12.37
C GLN A 219 14.58 -2.20 11.65
N MET A 220 14.06 -2.91 10.66
CA MET A 220 14.82 -3.87 9.84
C MET A 220 15.85 -3.16 8.96
N PHE A 221 15.50 -2.00 8.39
CA PHE A 221 16.41 -1.17 7.60
C PHE A 221 17.41 -0.39 8.44
N ALA A 222 17.09 -0.03 9.68
CA ALA A 222 18.04 0.61 10.60
C ALA A 222 19.19 -0.34 11.06
N ARG A 223 19.12 -1.63 10.71
CA ARG A 223 20.19 -2.62 10.95
C ARG A 223 21.20 -2.73 9.79
N PHE A 224 20.94 -2.09 8.66
CA PHE A 224 21.84 -1.99 7.50
C PHE A 224 22.31 -0.55 7.30
#